data_AF-A0A9X1KU46-F1
#
_entry.id   AF-A0A9X1KU46-F1
#
_cell.length_a   1.000
_cell.length_b   1.000
_cell.length_c   1.000
_cell.angle_alpha   90.00
_cell.angle_beta   90.00
_cell.angle_gamma   90.00
#
_symmetry.space_group_name_H-M   'P 1'
#
loop_
_entity.id
_entity.type
_entity.pdbx_description
1 polymer ?
#
loop_
_entity_poly.entity_id
_entity_poly.type
_entity_poly.pdbx_seq_one_letter_code
_entity_poly.pdbx_strand_id
1 'polypeptide(L)'
;MSDNKITRKSFLRNMSVLGATAFGASTLITACGGGEPETQPAPEAATAPADPCGDTTGLSESDLNMRRNLQYVHETPNPEQRCDNCQLWIAPENGECGGCSLFRGPVNPNGWCNSWVAMQS
;
A
#
# COMPACT_ATOMS: atom_id res chain seq x y z
N MET A 1 8.05 -14.74 39.04
CA MET A 1 7.64 -13.93 37.88
C MET A 1 8.88 -13.51 37.13
N SER A 2 9.08 -14.03 35.92
CA SER A 2 10.20 -13.65 35.06
C SER A 2 9.70 -13.56 33.63
N ASP A 3 9.62 -12.32 33.15
CA ASP A 3 9.24 -11.92 31.81
C ASP A 3 10.28 -12.36 30.77
N ASN A 4 9.83 -13.12 29.76
CA ASN A 4 10.67 -13.60 28.68
C ASN A 4 10.51 -12.71 27.45
N LYS A 5 11.42 -11.75 27.28
CA LYS A 5 11.47 -10.83 26.13
C LYS A 5 12.05 -11.54 24.91
N ILE A 6 11.20 -12.20 24.11
CA ILE A 6 11.62 -12.72 22.80
C ILE A 6 11.82 -11.53 21.85
N THR A 7 13.08 -11.15 21.64
CA THR A 7 13.48 -10.02 20.77
C THR A 7 13.72 -10.51 19.34
N ARG A 8 13.24 -9.71 18.37
CA ARG A 8 13.33 -9.86 16.89
C ARG A 8 14.72 -10.23 16.32
N LYS A 9 15.78 -10.12 17.13
CA LYS A 9 17.16 -10.53 16.80
C LYS A 9 17.40 -12.03 16.79
N SER A 10 16.57 -12.84 17.46
CA SER A 10 16.79 -14.30 17.53
C SER A 10 16.35 -15.05 16.26
N PHE A 11 15.52 -14.43 15.42
CA PHE A 11 15.02 -15.04 14.19
C PHE A 11 16.02 -14.93 13.02
N LEU A 12 16.82 -13.86 12.99
CA LEU A 12 17.80 -13.61 11.93
C LEU A 12 19.13 -14.36 12.13
N ARG A 13 19.37 -14.97 13.30
CA ARG A 13 20.63 -15.68 13.60
C ARG A 13 20.58 -17.19 13.34
N ASN A 14 19.43 -17.76 12.99
CA ASN A 14 19.24 -19.20 12.85
C ASN A 14 19.32 -19.73 11.40
N MET A 15 19.71 -18.90 10.42
CA MET A 15 19.76 -19.29 8.99
C MET A 15 21.18 -19.35 8.40
N SER A 16 22.25 -19.30 9.21
CA SER A 16 23.64 -19.23 8.71
C SER A 16 24.50 -20.49 8.96
N VAL A 17 23.91 -21.67 9.16
CA VAL A 17 24.69 -22.91 9.35
C VAL A 17 24.05 -24.08 8.60
N LEU A 18 24.26 -24.19 7.29
CA LEU A 18 24.21 -25.45 6.54
C LEU A 18 25.05 -25.34 5.26
N GLY A 19 26.11 -26.13 5.14
CA GLY A 19 26.67 -26.51 3.84
C GLY A 19 28.20 -26.51 3.72
N ALA A 20 28.88 -27.54 4.25
CA ALA A 20 30.18 -27.94 3.74
C ALA A 20 30.37 -29.47 3.78
N THR A 21 31.01 -29.97 2.72
CA THR A 21 31.56 -31.32 2.40
C THR A 21 30.66 -32.30 1.65
N ALA A 22 31.09 -33.07 0.63
CA ALA A 22 32.15 -32.95 -0.38
C ALA A 22 32.01 -34.12 -1.41
N PHE A 23 32.55 -33.92 -2.62
CA PHE A 23 32.99 -34.89 -3.65
C PHE A 23 31.98 -35.60 -4.58
N GLY A 24 31.86 -35.04 -5.79
CA GLY A 24 31.53 -35.76 -7.03
C GLY A 24 32.03 -34.94 -8.22
N ALA A 25 33.18 -35.33 -8.80
CA ALA A 25 33.88 -34.55 -9.81
C ALA A 25 33.12 -34.52 -11.15
N SER A 26 32.69 -33.33 -11.57
CA SER A 26 32.57 -32.94 -12.97
C SER A 26 32.79 -31.44 -13.07
N THR A 27 33.89 -31.12 -13.71
CA THR A 27 34.45 -29.78 -13.94
C THR A 27 33.55 -28.95 -14.85
N LEU A 28 33.09 -27.78 -14.39
CA LEU A 28 33.21 -26.48 -15.09
C LEU A 28 33.03 -25.36 -14.05
N ILE A 29 34.11 -24.60 -13.82
CA ILE A 29 34.09 -23.38 -13.01
C ILE A 29 33.62 -22.24 -13.91
N THR A 30 32.44 -21.68 -13.63
CA THR A 30 32.06 -20.35 -14.09
C THR A 30 31.91 -19.46 -12.87
N ALA A 31 32.98 -18.74 -12.58
CA ALA A 31 32.96 -17.58 -11.70
C ALA A 31 32.44 -16.38 -12.50
N CYS A 32 31.17 -16.03 -12.31
CA CYS A 32 30.64 -14.66 -12.39
C CYS A 32 29.16 -14.70 -12.02
N GLY A 33 28.69 -13.66 -11.34
CA GLY A 33 27.40 -13.64 -10.68
C GLY A 33 26.18 -13.60 -11.60
N GLY A 34 25.02 -13.68 -10.93
CA GLY A 34 23.72 -13.42 -11.51
C GLY A 34 23.01 -14.71 -11.89
N GLY A 35 22.33 -15.33 -10.93
CA GLY A 35 21.31 -16.34 -11.25
C GLY A 35 20.26 -15.67 -12.12
N GLU A 36 20.11 -16.16 -13.35
CA GLU A 36 19.03 -15.78 -14.25
C GLU A 36 17.69 -16.09 -13.56
N PRO A 37 16.79 -15.10 -13.44
CA PRO A 37 15.40 -15.40 -13.11
C PRO A 37 14.81 -16.14 -14.30
N GLU A 38 14.22 -17.30 -14.05
CA GLU A 38 13.30 -17.91 -14.99
C GLU A 38 12.27 -16.85 -15.37
N THR A 39 12.27 -16.44 -16.64
CA THR A 39 11.28 -15.55 -17.24
C THR A 39 9.93 -16.28 -17.23
N GLN A 40 9.27 -16.24 -16.07
CA GLN A 40 7.82 -16.34 -16.03
C GLN A 40 7.30 -15.14 -16.83
N PRO A 41 6.43 -15.34 -17.83
CA PRO A 41 5.72 -14.21 -18.42
C PRO A 41 5.03 -13.48 -17.26
N ALA A 42 5.45 -12.23 -17.04
CA ALA A 42 4.81 -11.37 -16.07
C ALA A 42 3.30 -11.37 -16.40
N PRO A 43 2.40 -11.67 -15.44
CA PRO A 43 0.99 -11.43 -15.69
C PRO A 43 0.87 -9.98 -16.14
N GLU A 44 0.27 -9.75 -17.32
CA GLU A 44 -0.08 -8.42 -17.78
C GLU A 44 -0.69 -7.68 -16.61
N ALA A 45 0.03 -6.67 -16.12
CA ALA A 45 -0.43 -5.85 -15.03
C ALA A 45 -1.72 -5.20 -15.52
N ALA A 46 -2.86 -5.68 -15.02
CA ALA A 46 -4.13 -5.03 -15.24
C ALA A 46 -3.96 -3.57 -14.83
N THR A 47 -4.02 -2.66 -15.80
CA THR A 47 -3.93 -1.23 -15.56
C THR A 47 -5.06 -0.86 -14.62
N ALA A 48 -4.74 -0.57 -13.36
CA ALA A 48 -5.71 -0.06 -12.41
C ALA A 48 -6.36 1.20 -13.01
N PRO A 49 -7.67 1.40 -12.83
CA PRO A 49 -8.33 2.60 -13.31
C PRO A 49 -7.63 3.84 -12.75
N ALA A 50 -7.42 4.84 -13.60
CA ALA A 50 -6.80 6.09 -13.17
C ALA A 50 -7.76 6.86 -12.25
N ASP A 51 -7.26 7.38 -11.12
CA ASP A 51 -8.05 8.21 -10.21
C ASP A 51 -8.27 9.62 -10.82
N PRO A 52 -9.51 9.99 -11.21
CA PRO A 52 -9.80 11.33 -11.74
C PRO A 52 -9.59 12.44 -10.69
N CYS A 53 -9.52 12.08 -9.41
CA CYS A 53 -9.34 12.99 -8.28
C CYS A 53 -7.92 12.93 -7.68
N GLY A 54 -6.95 12.40 -8.43
CA GLY A 54 -5.59 12.15 -7.95
C GLY A 54 -4.63 13.34 -7.97
N ASP A 55 -5.02 14.48 -8.59
CA ASP A 55 -4.16 15.66 -8.63
C ASP A 55 -4.04 16.32 -7.25
N THR A 56 -2.84 16.28 -6.70
CA THR A 56 -2.50 16.82 -5.38
C THR A 56 -1.39 17.87 -5.44
N THR A 57 -1.05 18.36 -6.63
CA THR A 57 0.06 19.30 -6.85
C THR A 57 -0.05 20.60 -6.04
N GLY A 58 -1.27 21.03 -5.70
CA GLY A 58 -1.54 22.22 -4.89
C GLY A 58 -1.56 21.99 -3.36
N LEU A 59 -1.30 20.77 -2.88
CA LEU A 59 -1.36 20.44 -1.45
C LEU A 59 -0.01 20.62 -0.76
N SER A 60 -0.06 21.06 0.51
CA SER A 60 1.14 21.08 1.35
C SER A 60 1.52 19.66 1.79
N GLU A 61 2.77 19.48 2.22
CA GLU A 61 3.22 18.20 2.78
C GLU A 61 2.41 17.81 4.04
N SER A 62 1.95 18.78 4.82
CA SER A 62 1.08 18.53 5.97
C SER A 62 -0.28 17.95 5.54
N ASP A 63 -0.86 18.49 4.46
CA ASP A 63 -2.14 18.00 3.91
C ASP A 63 -1.99 16.57 3.36
N LEU A 64 -0.90 16.32 2.63
CA LEU A 64 -0.56 14.98 2.12
C LEU A 64 -0.37 13.97 3.26
N ASN A 65 0.29 14.38 4.35
CA ASN A 65 0.43 13.55 5.54
C ASN A 65 -0.92 13.24 6.18
N MET A 66 -1.83 14.20 6.28
CA MET A 66 -3.18 13.95 6.81
C MET A 66 -3.93 12.90 5.98
N ARG A 67 -3.86 13.00 4.65
CA ARG A 67 -4.45 12.00 3.73
C ARG A 67 -3.89 10.60 3.97
N ARG A 68 -2.56 10.48 4.12
CA ARG A 68 -1.89 9.19 4.40
C ARG A 68 -2.23 8.63 5.78
N ASN A 69 -2.27 9.48 6.81
CA ASN A 69 -2.59 9.07 8.19
C ASN A 69 -4.03 8.57 8.32
N LEU A 70 -4.95 9.19 7.58
CA LEU A 70 -6.34 8.74 7.46
C LEU A 70 -6.50 7.56 6.50
N GLN A 71 -5.42 7.11 5.87
CA GLN A 71 -5.40 6.00 4.91
C GLN A 71 -6.40 6.22 3.77
N TYR A 72 -6.45 7.44 3.25
CA TYR A 72 -7.32 7.76 2.12
C TYR A 72 -6.95 6.92 0.88
N VAL A 73 -7.96 6.27 0.31
CA VAL A 73 -7.91 5.58 -0.98
C VAL A 73 -8.99 6.14 -1.88
N HIS A 74 -8.75 6.19 -3.20
CA HIS A 74 -9.68 6.75 -4.17
C HIS A 74 -10.80 5.78 -4.57
N GLU A 75 -10.62 4.49 -4.32
CA GLU A 75 -11.62 3.46 -4.51
C GLU A 75 -11.66 2.58 -3.27
N THR A 76 -12.83 2.52 -2.63
CA THR A 76 -13.06 1.68 -1.46
C THR A 76 -13.13 0.20 -1.84
N PRO A 77 -12.55 -0.72 -1.03
CA PRO A 77 -12.83 -2.14 -1.18
C PRO A 77 -14.21 -2.53 -0.62
N ASN A 78 -14.87 -1.65 0.14
CA ASN A 78 -16.20 -1.87 0.70
C ASN A 78 -17.22 -0.89 0.08
N PRO A 79 -18.10 -1.32 -0.84
CA PRO A 79 -19.03 -0.42 -1.52
C PRO A 79 -20.07 0.22 -0.59
N GLU A 80 -20.26 -0.30 0.63
CA GLU A 80 -21.13 0.30 1.65
C GLU A 80 -20.47 1.48 2.38
N GLN A 81 -19.15 1.62 2.28
CA GLN A 81 -18.38 2.69 2.92
C GLN A 81 -17.63 3.49 1.86
N ARG A 82 -18.25 4.58 1.42
CA ARG A 82 -17.73 5.49 0.39
C ARG A 82 -17.63 6.91 0.94
N CYS A 83 -16.87 7.75 0.25
CA CYS A 83 -16.80 9.16 0.58
C CYS A 83 -18.16 9.84 0.37
N ASP A 84 -18.87 9.55 -0.74
CA ASP A 84 -20.18 10.15 -1.05
C ASP A 84 -21.31 9.79 -0.07
N ASN A 85 -21.12 8.74 0.73
CA ASN A 85 -22.07 8.32 1.76
C ASN A 85 -21.58 8.52 3.21
N CYS A 86 -20.51 9.30 3.38
CA CYS A 86 -19.92 9.66 4.67
C CYS A 86 -20.49 10.98 5.20
N GLN A 87 -20.73 11.10 6.50
CA GLN A 87 -21.14 12.37 7.14
C GLN A 87 -20.16 13.53 6.91
N LEU A 88 -18.90 13.22 6.62
CA LEU A 88 -17.81 14.19 6.48
C LEU A 88 -17.57 14.62 5.03
N TRP A 89 -18.39 14.11 4.10
CA TRP A 89 -18.36 14.47 2.69
C TRP A 89 -18.72 15.93 2.47
N ILE A 90 -18.02 16.55 1.53
CA ILE A 90 -18.36 17.87 1.01
C ILE A 90 -18.64 17.67 -0.47
N ALA A 91 -19.91 17.84 -0.88
CA ALA A 91 -20.30 17.69 -2.27
C ALA A 91 -19.58 18.73 -3.16
N PRO A 92 -19.16 18.35 -4.38
CA PRO A 92 -18.56 19.30 -5.31
C PRO A 92 -19.57 20.37 -5.73
N GLU A 93 -19.10 21.60 -5.91
CA GLU A 93 -19.90 22.63 -6.58
C GLU A 93 -20.02 22.36 -8.08
N ASN A 94 -18.95 21.82 -8.69
CA ASN A 94 -18.87 21.45 -10.10
C ASN A 94 -17.93 20.23 -10.26
N GLY A 95 -18.18 19.40 -11.27
CA GLY A 95 -17.34 18.22 -11.56
C GLY A 95 -17.61 17.02 -10.63
N GLU A 96 -16.71 16.04 -10.68
CA GLU A 96 -16.90 14.72 -10.02
C GLU A 96 -16.18 14.61 -8.67
N CYS A 97 -15.15 15.42 -8.42
CA CYS A 97 -14.33 15.34 -7.20
C CYS A 97 -14.84 16.27 -6.12
N GLY A 98 -15.32 15.70 -5.01
CA GLY A 98 -15.74 16.46 -3.84
C GLY A 98 -14.58 16.77 -2.88
N GLY A 99 -14.94 17.01 -1.63
CA GLY A 99 -14.02 17.27 -0.53
C GLY A 99 -14.32 16.43 0.71
N CYS A 100 -13.43 16.52 1.70
CA CYS A 100 -13.62 15.95 3.03
C CYS A 100 -13.37 17.03 4.08
N SER A 101 -14.15 17.04 5.16
CA SER A 101 -13.96 18.02 6.25
C SER A 101 -12.66 17.80 7.05
N LEU A 102 -12.07 16.60 7.02
CA LEU A 102 -10.87 16.25 7.80
C LEU A 102 -9.55 16.57 7.10
N PHE A 103 -9.51 16.64 5.78
CA PHE A 103 -8.27 16.84 5.02
C PHE A 103 -8.52 17.64 3.73
N ARG A 104 -7.47 18.24 3.18
CA ARG A 104 -7.54 19.11 2.00
C ARG A 104 -7.37 18.35 0.67
N GLY A 105 -7.82 18.98 -0.40
CA GLY A 105 -7.69 18.52 -1.78
C GLY A 105 -8.86 17.70 -2.29
N PRO A 106 -8.80 17.29 -3.57
CA PRO A 106 -9.89 16.55 -4.21
C PRO A 106 -10.09 15.17 -3.58
N VAL A 107 -11.35 14.74 -3.53
CA VAL A 107 -11.77 13.47 -2.97
C VAL A 107 -12.68 12.77 -3.97
N ASN A 108 -12.34 11.53 -4.30
CA ASN A 108 -13.14 10.67 -5.15
C ASN A 108 -14.41 10.25 -4.40
N PRO A 109 -15.62 10.37 -4.97
CA PRO A 109 -16.85 9.94 -4.30
C PRO A 109 -16.83 8.46 -3.93
N ASN A 110 -16.13 7.62 -4.70
CA ASN A 110 -15.95 6.19 -4.42
C ASN A 110 -14.80 5.89 -3.45
N GLY A 111 -14.11 6.92 -2.95
CA GLY A 111 -12.99 6.77 -2.03
C GLY A 111 -13.41 6.36 -0.62
N TRP A 112 -12.42 6.19 0.24
CA TRP A 112 -12.63 5.88 1.65
C TRP A 112 -11.43 6.32 2.50
N CYS A 113 -11.66 6.58 3.78
CA CYS A 113 -10.60 6.76 4.78
C CYS A 113 -11.03 6.12 6.11
N ASN A 114 -10.09 5.86 7.02
CA ASN A 114 -10.33 5.19 8.30
C ASN A 114 -11.21 5.95 9.29
N SER A 115 -11.57 7.20 8.96
CA SER A 115 -12.50 8.04 9.71
C SER A 115 -13.89 8.12 9.04
N TRP A 116 -14.24 7.14 8.21
CA TRP A 116 -15.58 7.04 7.63
C TRP A 116 -16.64 6.93 8.73
N VAL A 117 -17.74 7.66 8.55
CA VAL A 117 -18.91 7.62 9.43
C VAL A 117 -20.17 7.62 8.57
N ALA A 118 -21.01 6.60 8.75
CA ALA A 118 -22.27 6.45 8.02
C ALA A 118 -23.15 7.70 8.13
N MET A 119 -23.71 8.19 7.03
CA MET A 119 -24.71 9.27 7.08
C MET A 119 -25.88 8.89 8.02
N GLN A 120 -26.27 9.84 8.88
CA GLN A 120 -27.45 9.66 9.72
C GLN A 120 -28.69 9.96 8.88
N SER A 121 -29.58 8.98 8.79
CA SER A 121 -30.88 9.05 8.11
C SER A 121 -31.90 9.85 8.90
#